data_AF-A0A941EXR8-F1
#
_entry.id   AF-A0A941EXR8-F1
#
_cell.length_a   1.000
_cell.length_b   1.000
_cell.length_c   1.000
_cell.angle_alpha   90.00
_cell.angle_beta   90.00
_cell.angle_gamma   90.00
#
_symmetry.space_group_name_H-M   'P 1'
#
loop_
_entity.id
_entity.type
_entity.pdbx_description
1 polymer ?
#
loop_
_entity_poly.entity_id
_entity_poly.type
_entity_poly.pdbx_seq_one_letter_code
_entity_poly.pdbx_strand_id
1 'polypeptide(L)'
;MFYAVLKVLVARLTMVIWRPRIEGRENIPASGPVILASNHLSFIDSIIIPLVAPRRVAFLAKEEYWTSPGIKGLFMKGFFTGIGAVPVRRGDHRAAQAALDTSLEVLESGVAFGIYPEGTRSLDGRLYRAKVGVGWLALKSQAPIVPVGV
;
A
#
# COMPACT_ATOMS: atom_id res chain seq x y z
N MET A 1 2.33 -18.61 -5.13
CA MET A 1 2.34 -18.79 -6.60
C MET A 1 1.32 -17.90 -7.32
N PHE A 2 0.04 -17.89 -6.92
CA PHE A 2 -1.01 -17.05 -7.56
C PHE A 2 -0.71 -15.54 -7.56
N TYR A 3 -0.26 -14.96 -6.42
CA TYR A 3 0.15 -13.54 -6.32
C TYR A 3 1.23 -13.18 -7.36
N ALA A 4 2.27 -14.01 -7.49
CA ALA A 4 3.39 -13.72 -8.38
C ALA A 4 2.96 -13.74 -9.85
N VAL A 5 2.15 -14.73 -10.25
CA VAL A 5 1.63 -14.84 -11.62
C VAL A 5 0.68 -13.69 -11.95
N LEU A 6 -0.28 -13.40 -11.07
CA LEU A 6 -1.22 -12.29 -11.26
C LEU A 6 -0.49 -10.94 -11.30
N LYS A 7 0.48 -10.72 -10.40
CA LYS A 7 1.32 -9.52 -10.39
C LYS A 7 2.06 -9.36 -11.71
N VAL A 8 2.69 -10.41 -12.23
CA VAL A 8 3.43 -10.35 -13.51
C VAL A 8 2.51 -10.03 -14.69
N LEU A 9 1.35 -10.71 -14.79
CA LEU A 9 0.41 -10.50 -15.88
C LEU A 9 -0.19 -9.09 -15.85
N VAL A 10 -0.69 -8.66 -14.69
CA VAL A 10 -1.25 -7.32 -14.52
C VAL A 10 -0.16 -6.28 -14.73
N ALA A 11 1.05 -6.47 -14.20
CA ALA A 11 2.16 -5.53 -14.39
C ALA A 11 2.46 -5.36 -15.87
N ARG A 12 2.58 -6.47 -16.62
CA ARG A 12 2.90 -6.41 -18.04
C ARG A 12 1.80 -5.71 -18.84
N LEU A 13 0.54 -6.02 -18.57
CA LEU A 13 -0.60 -5.35 -19.21
C LEU A 13 -0.61 -3.84 -18.90
N THR A 14 -0.40 -3.48 -17.64
CA THR A 14 -0.38 -2.07 -17.19
C THR A 14 0.78 -1.31 -17.83
N MET A 15 1.96 -1.93 -17.95
CA MET A 15 3.12 -1.35 -18.63
C MET A 15 2.87 -1.13 -20.13
N VAL A 16 2.07 -1.99 -20.78
CA VAL A 16 1.77 -1.88 -22.21
C VAL A 16 0.68 -0.85 -22.49
N ILE A 17 -0.40 -0.87 -21.70
CA ILE A 17 -1.56 0.02 -21.89
C ILE A 17 -1.22 1.43 -21.41
N TRP A 18 -0.68 1.57 -20.20
CA TRP A 18 -0.52 2.86 -19.54
C TRP A 18 0.86 3.48 -19.71
N ARG A 19 1.88 2.65 -20.00
CA ARG A 19 3.28 3.06 -20.22
C ARG A 19 3.81 4.02 -19.15
N PRO A 20 3.70 3.68 -17.85
CA PRO A 20 4.18 4.57 -16.79
C PRO A 20 5.69 4.74 -16.90
N ARG A 21 6.17 5.97 -16.68
CA ARG A 21 7.59 6.26 -16.49
C ARG A 21 7.92 6.02 -15.02
N ILE A 22 8.91 5.17 -14.75
CA ILE A 22 9.32 4.82 -13.39
C ILE A 22 10.78 5.21 -13.25
N GLU A 23 11.06 6.04 -12.26
CA GLU A 23 12.40 6.52 -11.92
C GLU A 23 12.69 6.20 -10.45
N GLY A 24 13.94 5.84 -10.13
CA GLY A 24 14.35 5.57 -8.74
C GLY A 24 13.83 4.24 -8.16
N ARG A 25 13.45 3.27 -8.99
CA ARG A 25 12.96 1.95 -8.53
C ARG A 25 14.01 1.20 -7.71
N GLU A 26 15.27 1.40 -8.04
CA GLU A 26 16.47 0.89 -7.37
C GLU A 26 16.65 1.41 -5.93
N ASN A 27 15.98 2.52 -5.57
CA ASN A 27 16.01 3.06 -4.20
C ASN A 27 15.19 2.21 -3.22
N ILE A 28 14.36 1.28 -3.70
CA ILE A 28 13.56 0.40 -2.85
C ILE A 28 14.42 -0.78 -2.39
N PRO A 29 14.71 -0.94 -1.09
CA PRO A 29 15.46 -2.08 -0.57
C PRO A 29 14.82 -3.41 -0.96
N ALA A 30 15.62 -4.36 -1.44
CA ALA A 30 15.14 -5.64 -1.96
C ALA A 30 14.55 -6.56 -0.86
N SER A 31 15.04 -6.44 0.38
CA SER A 31 14.63 -7.22 1.55
C SER A 31 14.57 -6.35 2.81
N GLY A 32 14.05 -6.90 3.91
CA GLY A 32 13.88 -6.18 5.17
C GLY A 32 12.69 -5.21 5.19
N PRO A 33 12.39 -4.59 6.34
CA PRO A 33 11.31 -3.62 6.45
C PRO A 33 11.62 -2.36 5.64
N VAL A 34 10.61 -1.78 4.98
CA VAL A 34 10.71 -0.47 4.33
C VAL A 34 9.34 0.18 4.27
N ILE A 35 9.29 1.48 4.54
CA ILE A 35 8.08 2.29 4.43
C ILE A 35 8.12 3.04 3.10
N LEU A 36 7.16 2.78 2.21
CA LEU A 36 6.95 3.56 1.00
C LEU A 36 5.94 4.68 1.31
N ALA A 37 6.43 5.90 1.48
CA ALA A 37 5.61 7.05 1.82
C ALA A 37 5.23 7.82 0.55
N SER A 38 3.97 7.71 0.13
CA SER A 38 3.48 8.27 -1.14
C SER A 38 2.47 9.38 -0.93
N ASN A 39 2.39 10.35 -1.84
CA ASN A 39 1.16 11.14 -2.01
C ASN A 39 0.01 10.23 -2.48
N HIS A 40 -1.24 10.69 -2.32
CA HIS A 40 -2.42 9.92 -2.68
C HIS A 40 -3.37 10.71 -3.57
N LEU A 41 -3.39 10.42 -4.86
CA LEU A 41 -4.26 11.06 -5.85
C LEU A 41 -5.49 10.21 -6.17
N SER A 42 -5.35 8.88 -6.16
CA SER A 42 -6.39 7.97 -6.60
C SER A 42 -6.35 6.64 -5.86
N PHE A 43 -7.49 5.93 -5.86
CA PHE A 43 -7.53 4.56 -5.35
C PHE A 43 -6.51 3.63 -6.03
N ILE A 44 -6.19 3.91 -7.29
CA ILE A 44 -5.29 3.06 -8.07
C ILE A 44 -3.82 3.14 -7.64
N ASP A 45 -3.43 4.16 -6.89
CA ASP A 45 -2.08 4.31 -6.36
C ASP A 45 -1.69 3.09 -5.51
N SER A 46 -2.63 2.58 -4.71
CA SER A 46 -2.47 1.37 -3.88
C SER A 46 -2.39 0.08 -4.68
N ILE A 47 -2.61 0.14 -6.00
CA ILE A 47 -2.48 -0.99 -6.93
C ILE A 47 -1.19 -0.84 -7.73
N ILE A 48 -0.93 0.34 -8.28
CA ILE A 48 0.23 0.60 -9.13
C ILE A 48 1.53 0.51 -8.34
N ILE A 49 1.62 1.10 -7.14
CA ILE A 49 2.85 1.07 -6.35
C ILE A 49 3.30 -0.38 -6.05
N PRO A 50 2.45 -1.29 -5.52
CA PRO A 50 2.83 -2.69 -5.35
C PRO A 50 3.16 -3.41 -6.66
N LEU A 51 2.55 -3.00 -7.76
CA LEU A 51 2.74 -3.59 -9.09
C LEU A 51 4.13 -3.27 -9.65
N VAL A 52 4.54 -2.01 -9.55
CA VAL A 52 5.82 -1.51 -10.07
C VAL A 52 6.97 -1.60 -9.07
N ALA A 53 6.70 -1.89 -7.80
CA ALA A 53 7.76 -2.16 -6.83
C ALA A 53 8.48 -3.49 -7.12
N PRO A 54 9.81 -3.57 -6.88
CA PRO A 54 10.60 -4.78 -7.14
C PRO A 54 10.28 -5.95 -6.18
N ARG A 55 9.47 -5.70 -5.15
CA ARG A 55 9.07 -6.67 -4.13
C ARG A 55 7.60 -6.52 -3.79
N ARG A 56 7.08 -7.39 -2.92
CA ARG A 56 5.72 -7.27 -2.39
C ARG A 56 5.62 -6.03 -1.50
N VAL A 57 4.60 -5.22 -1.74
CA VAL A 57 4.23 -4.06 -0.90
C VAL A 57 2.81 -4.28 -0.41
N ALA A 58 2.60 -4.16 0.89
CA ALA A 58 1.28 -4.21 1.51
C ALA A 58 0.73 -2.80 1.73
N PHE A 59 -0.58 -2.64 1.62
CA PHE A 59 -1.32 -1.41 1.95
C PHE A 59 -2.52 -1.76 2.80
N LEU A 60 -2.95 -0.82 3.65
CA LEU A 60 -4.23 -0.96 4.33
C LEU A 60 -5.38 -0.75 3.35
N ALA A 61 -6.39 -1.61 3.43
CA ALA A 61 -7.63 -1.47 2.70
C ALA A 61 -8.83 -1.69 3.62
N LYS A 62 -9.98 -1.19 3.19
CA LYS A 62 -11.24 -1.23 3.93
C LYS A 62 -11.64 -2.67 4.28
N GLU A 63 -11.88 -2.97 5.56
CA GLU A 63 -12.33 -4.30 6.03
C GLU A 63 -13.60 -4.78 5.29
N GLU A 64 -14.46 -3.84 4.86
CA GLU A 64 -15.66 -4.10 4.07
C GLU A 64 -15.37 -4.85 2.77
N TYR A 65 -14.15 -4.77 2.24
CA TYR A 65 -13.74 -5.52 1.06
C TYR A 65 -13.62 -7.03 1.31
N TRP A 66 -13.49 -7.46 2.57
CA TRP A 66 -13.45 -8.86 2.97
C TRP A 66 -14.79 -9.38 3.50
N THR A 67 -15.65 -8.49 4.00
CA THR A 67 -16.92 -8.87 4.65
C THR A 67 -18.15 -8.66 3.77
N SER A 68 -18.01 -8.00 2.62
CA SER A 68 -19.12 -7.85 1.66
C SER A 68 -19.72 -9.21 1.26
N PRO A 69 -21.06 -9.40 1.30
CA PRO A 69 -21.69 -10.68 0.97
C PRO A 69 -21.77 -10.93 -0.55
N GLY A 70 -22.08 -12.18 -0.90
CA GLY A 70 -22.35 -12.61 -2.28
C GLY A 70 -21.12 -12.85 -3.16
N ILE A 71 -21.37 -13.21 -4.42
CA ILE A 71 -20.32 -13.56 -5.39
C ILE A 71 -19.32 -12.40 -5.59
N LYS A 72 -19.83 -11.17 -5.69
CA LYS A 72 -19.01 -9.96 -5.79
C LYS A 72 -18.08 -9.81 -4.58
N GLY A 73 -18.58 -10.08 -3.38
CA GLY A 73 -17.80 -10.06 -2.15
C GLY A 73 -16.69 -11.11 -2.13
N LEU A 74 -16.98 -12.32 -2.61
CA LEU A 74 -15.98 -13.38 -2.74
C LEU A 74 -14.85 -12.99 -3.70
N PHE A 75 -15.18 -12.39 -4.85
CA PHE A 75 -14.20 -11.86 -5.79
C PHE A 75 -13.37 -10.72 -5.19
N MET A 76 -14.01 -9.77 -4.49
CA MET A 76 -13.29 -8.68 -3.81
C MET A 76 -12.33 -9.23 -2.74
N LYS A 77 -12.81 -10.11 -1.87
CA LYS A 77 -11.97 -10.76 -0.86
C LYS A 77 -10.77 -11.45 -1.49
N GLY A 78 -11.02 -12.25 -2.53
CA GLY A 78 -9.97 -12.96 -3.28
C GLY A 78 -8.95 -12.00 -3.91
N PHE A 79 -9.42 -10.91 -4.52
CA PHE A 79 -8.58 -9.89 -5.12
C PHE A 79 -7.72 -9.16 -4.09
N PHE A 80 -8.30 -8.60 -3.02
CA PHE A 80 -7.56 -7.82 -2.03
C PHE A 80 -6.58 -8.67 -1.22
N THR A 81 -6.97 -9.91 -0.88
CA THR A 81 -6.04 -10.90 -0.30
C THR A 81 -4.93 -11.24 -1.30
N GLY A 82 -5.31 -11.43 -2.57
CA GLY A 82 -4.44 -11.81 -3.66
C GLY A 82 -3.45 -10.73 -4.10
N ILE A 83 -3.68 -9.44 -3.81
CA ILE A 83 -2.71 -8.35 -3.99
C ILE A 83 -1.95 -8.02 -2.68
N GLY A 84 -2.23 -8.75 -1.60
CA GLY A 84 -1.55 -8.60 -0.33
C GLY A 84 -1.94 -7.35 0.47
N ALA A 85 -3.15 -6.82 0.24
CA ALA A 85 -3.70 -5.76 1.07
C ALA A 85 -4.06 -6.29 2.47
N VAL A 86 -4.05 -5.40 3.45
CA VAL A 86 -4.30 -5.72 4.86
C VAL A 86 -5.59 -5.02 5.30
N PRO A 87 -6.58 -5.74 5.84
CA PRO A 87 -7.85 -5.15 6.23
C PRO A 87 -7.68 -4.20 7.41
N VAL A 88 -8.38 -3.08 7.39
CA VAL A 88 -8.45 -2.14 8.51
C VAL A 88 -9.85 -1.57 8.64
N ARG A 89 -10.27 -1.36 9.89
CA ARG A 89 -11.47 -0.58 10.21
C ARG A 89 -11.16 0.90 10.10
N ARG A 90 -12.07 1.65 9.50
CA ARG A 90 -12.02 3.12 9.51
C ARG A 90 -12.96 3.62 10.60
N GLY A 91 -12.58 4.67 11.30
CA GLY A 91 -13.37 5.18 12.41
C GLY A 91 -12.65 6.27 13.20
N ASP A 92 -12.87 6.24 14.51
CA ASP A 92 -12.32 7.19 15.48
C ASP A 92 -10.79 7.07 15.67
N HIS A 93 -10.28 7.75 16.69
CA HIS A 93 -8.85 7.74 17.03
C HIS A 93 -8.31 6.33 17.33
N ARG A 94 -9.13 5.43 17.91
CA ARG A 94 -8.71 4.05 18.20
C ARG A 94 -8.48 3.27 16.91
N ALA A 95 -9.32 3.48 15.90
CA ALA A 95 -9.12 2.88 14.58
C ALA A 95 -7.84 3.36 13.90
N ALA A 96 -7.46 4.63 14.10
CA ALA A 96 -6.22 5.18 13.55
C ALA A 96 -4.96 4.58 14.21
N GLN A 97 -4.95 4.39 15.53
CA GLN A 97 -3.84 3.73 16.22
C GLN A 97 -3.75 2.25 15.83
N ALA A 98 -4.87 1.53 15.82
CA ALA A 98 -4.91 0.12 15.39
C ALA A 98 -4.36 -0.06 13.96
N ALA A 99 -4.66 0.88 13.06
CA ALA A 99 -4.09 0.89 11.71
C ALA A 99 -2.56 0.97 11.72
N LEU A 100 -1.97 1.81 12.58
CA LEU A 100 -0.52 1.93 12.73
C LEU A 100 0.07 0.67 13.36
N ASP A 101 -0.57 0.09 14.37
CA ASP A 101 -0.11 -1.15 15.01
C ASP A 101 -0.08 -2.31 14.01
N THR A 102 -1.15 -2.49 13.22
CA THR A 102 -1.18 -3.48 12.13
C THR A 102 -0.10 -3.20 11.07
N SER A 103 0.17 -1.94 10.77
CA SER A 103 1.25 -1.56 9.83
C SER A 103 2.63 -1.93 10.38
N LEU A 104 2.83 -1.79 11.70
CA LEU A 104 4.05 -2.16 12.40
C LEU A 104 4.28 -3.67 12.33
N GLU A 105 3.26 -4.49 12.60
CA GLU A 105 3.35 -5.95 12.48
C GLU A 105 3.77 -6.40 11.07
N VAL A 106 3.25 -5.75 10.03
CA VAL A 106 3.64 -6.03 8.65
C VAL A 106 5.11 -5.70 8.41
N LEU A 107 5.58 -4.55 8.90
CA LEU A 107 6.99 -4.17 8.80
C LEU A 107 7.89 -5.14 9.57
N GLU A 108 7.53 -5.52 10.79
CA GLU A 108 8.28 -6.48 11.61
C GLU A 108 8.41 -7.86 10.94
N SER A 109 7.42 -8.26 10.12
CA SER A 109 7.51 -9.46 9.28
C SER A 109 8.47 -9.33 8.07
N GLY A 110 9.10 -8.17 7.90
CA GLY A 110 10.03 -7.87 6.81
C GLY A 110 9.35 -7.55 5.48
N VAL A 111 8.05 -7.28 5.47
CA VAL A 111 7.30 -6.90 4.26
C VAL A 111 7.38 -5.38 4.06
N ALA A 112 7.52 -4.92 2.81
CA ALA A 112 7.45 -3.50 2.50
C ALA A 112 6.02 -2.99 2.72
N PHE A 113 5.87 -1.83 3.33
CA PHE A 113 4.57 -1.27 3.67
C PHE A 113 4.38 0.11 3.03
N GLY A 114 3.28 0.27 2.31
CA GLY A 114 2.89 1.52 1.67
C GLY A 114 1.94 2.32 2.53
N ILE A 115 2.20 3.62 2.64
CA ILE A 115 1.41 4.54 3.46
C ILE A 115 1.27 5.89 2.78
N TYR A 116 0.11 6.50 2.97
CA TYR A 116 -0.18 7.86 2.53
C TYR A 116 -0.09 8.81 3.73
N PRO A 117 0.97 9.63 3.87
CA PRO A 117 1.18 10.44 5.06
C PRO A 117 0.03 11.42 5.34
N GLU A 118 -0.65 11.88 4.29
CA GLU A 118 -1.81 12.78 4.36
C GLU A 118 -3.05 12.10 4.97
N GLY A 119 -3.14 10.77 4.87
CA GLY A 119 -4.26 9.96 5.36
C GLY A 119 -5.56 10.14 4.59
N THR A 120 -5.56 10.89 3.50
CA THR A 120 -6.69 11.08 2.58
C THR A 120 -6.17 11.24 1.15
N ARG A 121 -7.06 11.14 0.17
CA ARG A 121 -6.75 11.49 -1.21
C ARG A 121 -6.78 13.00 -1.39
N SER A 122 -5.84 13.52 -2.15
CA SER A 122 -5.88 14.85 -2.73
C SER A 122 -6.87 14.86 -3.90
N LEU A 123 -7.80 15.81 -3.89
CA LEU A 123 -8.81 15.97 -4.94
C LEU A 123 -8.46 17.10 -5.91
N ASP A 124 -7.52 17.96 -5.54
CA ASP A 124 -7.04 19.10 -6.31
C ASP A 124 -5.60 18.93 -6.81
N GLY A 125 -5.00 17.76 -6.56
CA GLY A 125 -3.63 17.41 -6.97
C GLY A 125 -2.55 18.05 -6.11
N ARG A 126 -2.89 18.75 -5.03
CA ARG A 126 -1.91 19.35 -4.09
C ARG A 126 -1.46 18.34 -3.04
N LEU A 127 -0.23 18.52 -2.57
CA LEU A 127 0.28 17.79 -1.40
C LEU A 127 -0.26 18.43 -0.12
N TYR A 128 -0.97 17.65 0.69
CA TYR A 128 -1.40 18.09 2.01
C TYR A 128 -0.36 17.80 3.08
N ARG A 129 -0.60 18.36 4.27
CA ARG A 129 0.26 18.17 5.43
C ARG A 129 0.30 16.70 5.84
N ALA A 130 1.50 16.14 5.88
CA ALA A 130 1.74 14.81 6.43
C ALA A 130 1.36 14.75 7.92
N LYS A 131 0.71 13.66 8.32
CA LYS A 131 0.46 13.30 9.72
C LYS A 131 1.69 12.61 10.32
N VAL A 132 1.75 12.59 11.66
CA VAL A 132 2.89 12.03 12.42
C VAL A 132 3.06 10.51 12.30
N GLY A 133 2.05 9.78 11.79
CA GLY A 133 2.03 8.32 11.78
C GLY A 133 3.19 7.66 11.03
N VAL A 134 3.67 8.27 9.94
CA VAL A 134 4.86 7.79 9.22
C VAL A 134 6.12 7.86 10.08
N GLY A 135 6.31 8.97 10.79
CA GLY A 135 7.44 9.14 11.69
C GLY A 135 7.38 8.16 12.86
N TRP A 136 6.19 7.97 13.43
CA TRP A 136 5.97 6.99 14.49
C TRP A 136 6.33 5.57 14.03
N LEU A 137 5.86 5.16 12.84
CA LEU A 137 6.18 3.86 12.26
C LEU A 137 7.68 3.67 12.06
N ALA A 138 8.34 4.64 11.43
CA ALA A 138 9.78 4.56 11.16
C ALA A 138 10.60 4.45 12.46
N LEU A 139 10.22 5.19 13.50
CA LEU A 139 10.88 5.11 14.80
C LEU A 139 10.66 3.76 15.49
N LYS A 140 9.46 3.18 15.39
CA LYS A 140 9.13 1.89 16.02
C LYS A 140 9.72 0.70 15.28
N SER A 141 9.61 0.66 13.96
CA SER A 141 10.06 -0.46 13.15
C SER A 141 11.53 -0.36 12.75
N GLN A 142 12.18 0.80 12.97
CA GLN A 142 13.52 1.12 12.44
C GLN A 142 13.60 0.97 10.91
N ALA A 143 12.47 1.06 10.23
CA ALA A 143 12.40 0.89 8.78
C ALA A 143 12.84 2.18 8.09
N PRO A 144 13.67 2.11 7.03
CA PRO A 144 13.93 3.25 6.18
C PRO A 144 12.62 3.73 5.52
N ILE A 145 12.51 5.04 5.34
CA ILE A 145 11.44 5.66 4.57
C ILE A 145 11.97 5.92 3.16
N VAL A 146 11.27 5.41 2.15
CA VAL A 146 11.48 5.75 0.74
C VAL A 146 10.31 6.62 0.29
N PRO A 147 10.54 7.91 -0.02
CA PRO A 147 9.51 8.76 -0.60
C PRO A 147 9.12 8.27 -1.99
N VAL A 148 7.83 8.32 -2.31
CA VAL A 148 7.27 7.98 -3.62
C VAL A 148 6.38 9.13 -4.10
N GLY A 149 6.54 9.52 -5.37
CA GLY A 149 5.67 10.46 -6.04
C GLY A 149 4.84 9.76 -7.12
N VAL A 150 3.55 10.05 -7.15
CA VAL A 150 2.57 9.59 -8.16
C VAL A 150 1.89 10.77 -8.80
#